data_AF-A0A428TAD2-F1
#
_entry.id   AF-A0A428TAD2-F1
#
_cell.length_a   1.000
_cell.length_b   1.000
_cell.length_c   1.000
_cell.angle_alpha   90.00
_cell.angle_beta   90.00
_cell.angle_gamma   90.00
#
_symmetry.space_group_name_H-M   'P 1'
#
loop_
_entity.id
_entity.type
_entity.pdbx_description
1 polymer ?
#
loop_
_entity_poly.entity_id
_entity_poly.type
_entity_poly.pdbx_seq_one_letter_code
_entity_poly.pdbx_strand_id
1 'polypeptide(L)'
;MSPPSWNPVDRQVIDIGGSQLDTAFASHLPAAMAGIAWFPKELAYIKGMERWCAIANRSYQTSDELDIIKSTAKEVVSQLPSGAFIIDMGAADSFKFAPYVREFISQGKTCTYVPLDLSDTSLTRHIDNVKKVFPDIKCVGLWGSFEQGDRYFSRIPQGRLFLSLGSIFYNAPDEMCVDRCAEFRRHLVGSDRLIVGQDAPSATEAHGAQSSYQTEEYDAFFVRYLEGIQEHAGIVADAKSAWSYESNMDKSMHFFKVTALKDMVCVKFNDFKISAGQTYKMFPSWKRGEEEIHEITIKEGLAIKTLGKAKNSGMRQYIIGPQ
;
A
#
# COMPACT_ATOMS: atom_id res chain seq x y z
N MET A 1 -17.43 -15.09 26.95
CA MET A 1 -17.81 -13.67 26.89
C MET A 1 -17.78 -13.28 25.42
N SER A 2 -18.88 -12.78 24.85
CA SER A 2 -18.85 -12.25 23.48
C SER A 2 -17.81 -11.13 23.44
N PRO A 3 -16.97 -11.04 22.39
CA PRO A 3 -16.07 -9.90 22.25
C PRO A 3 -16.90 -8.60 22.29
N PRO A 4 -16.39 -7.53 22.93
CA PRO A 4 -17.08 -6.25 22.94
C PRO A 4 -17.39 -5.83 21.49
N SER A 5 -18.61 -5.33 21.26
CA SER A 5 -19.00 -4.87 19.94
C SER A 5 -18.06 -3.75 19.48
N TRP A 6 -17.54 -3.88 18.26
CA TRP A 6 -16.73 -2.83 17.65
C TRP A 6 -17.59 -1.59 17.44
N ASN A 7 -17.42 -0.60 18.32
CA ASN A 7 -18.22 0.62 18.32
C ASN A 7 -17.38 1.89 18.49
N PRO A 8 -16.38 2.14 17.62
CA PRO A 8 -15.65 3.40 17.61
C PRO A 8 -16.55 4.59 17.25
N VAL A 9 -16.13 5.80 17.59
CA VAL A 9 -16.88 7.03 17.27
C VAL A 9 -16.61 7.44 15.82
N ASP A 10 -17.59 8.07 15.15
CA ASP A 10 -17.35 8.66 13.81
C ASP A 10 -16.18 9.65 13.85
N ARG A 11 -15.34 9.62 12.82
CA ARG A 11 -14.09 10.38 12.67
C ARG A 11 -12.97 10.04 13.65
N GLN A 12 -13.13 8.99 14.47
CA GLN A 12 -12.05 8.55 15.35
C GLN A 12 -10.89 7.97 14.54
N VAL A 13 -9.66 8.34 14.90
CA VAL A 13 -8.45 7.60 14.53
C VAL A 13 -8.06 6.71 15.71
N ILE A 14 -7.96 5.41 15.46
CA ILE A 14 -7.57 4.41 16.46
C ILE A 14 -6.10 4.07 16.20
N ASP A 15 -5.24 4.35 17.18
CA ASP A 15 -3.87 3.86 17.16
C ASP A 15 -3.88 2.34 17.40
N ILE A 16 -3.52 1.58 16.37
CA ILE A 16 -3.38 0.11 16.42
C ILE A 16 -1.90 -0.32 16.50
N GLY A 17 -1.01 0.63 16.81
CA GLY A 17 0.44 0.49 16.87
C GLY A 17 1.20 1.46 15.96
N GLY A 18 0.50 2.41 15.34
CA GLY A 18 1.03 3.46 14.48
C GLY A 18 2.06 4.35 15.16
N SER A 19 1.86 4.66 16.44
CA SER A 19 2.77 5.53 17.21
C SER A 19 4.19 4.97 17.39
N GLN A 20 4.41 3.69 17.10
CA GLN A 20 5.71 3.01 17.26
C GLN A 20 6.39 2.67 15.92
N LEU A 21 5.79 3.03 14.78
CA LEU A 21 6.24 2.57 13.46
C LEU A 21 7.60 3.13 13.04
N ASP A 22 7.86 4.42 13.27
CA ASP A 22 9.12 5.06 12.84
C ASP A 22 10.33 4.33 13.47
N THR A 23 10.24 3.98 14.75
CA THR A 23 11.26 3.20 15.45
C THR A 23 11.31 1.73 15.00
N ALA A 24 10.17 1.10 14.72
CA ALA A 24 10.13 -0.29 14.30
C ALA A 24 10.83 -0.50 12.95
N PHE A 25 10.53 0.34 11.96
CA PHE A 25 11.14 0.23 10.63
C PHE A 25 12.61 0.65 10.62
N ALA A 26 13.01 1.61 11.47
CA ALA A 26 14.41 1.99 11.61
C ALA A 26 15.30 0.82 12.06
N SER A 27 14.75 -0.15 12.81
CA SER A 27 15.49 -1.34 13.27
C SER A 27 15.96 -2.27 12.14
N HIS A 28 15.36 -2.18 10.94
CA HIS A 28 15.75 -2.97 9.77
C HIS A 28 16.91 -2.36 8.96
N LEU A 29 17.21 -1.07 9.19
CA LEU A 29 18.22 -0.35 8.40
C LEU A 29 19.64 -0.94 8.50
N PRO A 30 20.13 -1.43 9.66
CA PRO A 30 21.45 -2.05 9.73
C PRO A 30 21.62 -3.23 8.77
N ALA A 31 20.63 -4.13 8.72
CA ALA A 31 20.66 -5.29 7.81
C ALA A 31 20.55 -4.85 6.34
N ALA A 32 19.75 -3.82 6.05
CA ALA A 32 19.63 -3.28 4.71
C ALA A 32 20.93 -2.63 4.22
N MET A 33 21.61 -1.85 5.07
CA MET A 33 22.90 -1.24 4.76
C MET A 33 24.02 -2.26 4.59
N ALA A 34 23.97 -3.37 5.33
CA ALA A 34 24.86 -4.50 5.14
C ALA A 34 24.56 -5.32 3.86
N GLY A 35 23.49 -4.99 3.12
CA GLY A 35 23.08 -5.71 1.91
C GLY A 35 22.43 -7.08 2.19
N ILE A 36 21.99 -7.31 3.43
CA ILE A 36 21.39 -8.58 3.87
C ILE A 36 19.85 -8.53 3.75
N ALA A 37 19.26 -7.33 3.79
CA ALA A 37 17.82 -7.12 3.72
C ALA A 37 17.44 -5.97 2.76
N TRP A 38 16.15 -5.83 2.49
CA TRP A 38 15.62 -4.67 1.78
C TRP A 38 15.52 -3.47 2.70
N PHE A 39 15.74 -2.27 2.14
CA PHE A 39 15.39 -1.04 2.85
C PHE A 39 13.86 -0.94 3.01
N PRO A 40 13.37 -0.57 4.21
CA PRO A 40 11.93 -0.55 4.51
C PRO A 40 11.22 0.57 3.73
N LYS A 41 10.32 0.19 2.80
CA LYS A 41 9.53 1.15 1.99
C LYS A 41 8.65 2.02 2.87
N GLU A 42 8.23 1.49 4.01
CA GLU A 42 7.38 2.15 5.00
C GLU A 42 7.99 3.45 5.52
N LEU A 43 9.32 3.49 5.65
CA LEU A 43 10.01 4.72 6.05
C LEU A 43 9.87 5.83 5.00
N ALA A 44 9.84 5.47 3.71
CA ALA A 44 9.58 6.44 2.63
C ALA A 44 8.18 7.05 2.77
N TYR A 45 7.17 6.24 3.08
CA TYR A 45 5.80 6.70 3.28
C TYR A 45 5.65 7.54 4.56
N ILE A 46 6.25 7.13 5.67
CA ILE A 46 6.22 7.89 6.95
C ILE A 46 6.85 9.28 6.76
N LYS A 47 8.01 9.36 6.12
CA LYS A 47 8.77 10.61 5.95
C LYS A 47 8.28 11.44 4.76
N GLY A 48 7.57 10.83 3.81
CA GLY A 48 7.24 11.41 2.50
C GLY A 48 5.76 11.37 2.12
N MET A 49 4.83 11.10 3.05
CA MET A 49 3.42 10.84 2.75
C MET A 49 2.75 11.90 1.85
N GLU A 50 3.02 13.19 2.10
CA GLU A 50 2.46 14.27 1.26
C GLU A 50 2.93 14.17 -0.20
N ARG A 51 4.21 13.85 -0.41
CA ARG A 51 4.79 13.64 -1.75
C ARG A 51 4.26 12.37 -2.38
N TRP A 52 4.07 11.30 -1.60
CA TRP A 52 3.41 10.09 -2.06
C TRP A 52 1.98 10.36 -2.55
N CYS A 53 1.20 11.16 -1.82
CA CYS A 53 -0.13 11.55 -2.24
C CYS A 53 -0.11 12.31 -3.59
N ALA A 54 0.88 13.19 -3.80
CA ALA A 54 1.05 13.89 -5.08
C ALA A 54 1.38 12.92 -6.24
N ILE A 55 2.27 11.96 -6.01
CA ILE A 55 2.59 10.88 -6.96
C ILE A 55 1.32 10.08 -7.29
N ALA A 56 0.64 9.58 -6.26
CA ALA A 56 -0.53 8.73 -6.40
C ALA A 56 -1.65 9.44 -7.19
N ASN A 57 -1.86 10.74 -6.95
CA ASN A 57 -2.89 11.52 -7.65
C ASN A 57 -2.64 11.71 -9.14
N ARG A 58 -1.38 11.62 -9.60
CA ARG A 58 -0.99 11.77 -11.01
C ARG A 58 -0.68 10.45 -11.71
N SER A 59 -0.64 9.35 -10.96
CA SER A 59 -0.25 8.04 -11.49
C SER A 59 -1.32 7.47 -12.42
N TYR A 60 -0.89 6.94 -13.58
CA TYR A 60 -1.78 6.17 -14.47
C TYR A 60 -2.38 4.97 -13.74
N GLN A 61 -1.66 4.35 -12.80
CA GLN A 61 -2.17 3.21 -12.04
C GLN A 61 -3.41 3.61 -11.24
N THR A 62 -3.43 4.84 -10.70
CA THR A 62 -4.59 5.36 -9.96
C THR A 62 -5.78 5.62 -10.88
N SER A 63 -5.58 6.28 -12.03
CA SER A 63 -6.68 6.56 -12.96
C SER A 63 -7.25 5.28 -13.57
N ASP A 64 -6.37 4.38 -13.99
CA ASP A 64 -6.74 3.15 -14.69
C ASP A 64 -7.45 2.17 -13.76
N GLU A 65 -6.97 2.01 -12.53
CA GLU A 65 -7.65 1.20 -11.53
C GLU A 65 -9.02 1.79 -11.16
N LEU A 66 -9.12 3.12 -11.05
CA LEU A 66 -10.38 3.78 -10.75
C LEU A 66 -11.43 3.54 -11.85
N ASP A 67 -11.03 3.45 -13.11
CA ASP A 67 -11.95 3.13 -14.20
C ASP A 67 -12.46 1.68 -14.14
N ILE A 68 -11.60 0.73 -13.78
CA ILE A 68 -12.03 -0.65 -13.48
C ILE A 68 -13.00 -0.66 -12.30
N ILE A 69 -12.71 0.08 -11.21
CA ILE A 69 -13.58 0.17 -10.04
C ILE A 69 -14.96 0.72 -10.44
N LYS A 70 -15.03 1.82 -11.18
CA LYS A 70 -16.32 2.42 -11.60
C LYS A 70 -17.17 1.44 -12.41
N SER A 71 -16.56 0.60 -13.25
CA SER A 71 -17.29 -0.36 -14.07
C SER A 71 -17.76 -1.61 -13.31
N THR A 72 -17.15 -1.93 -12.17
CA THR A 72 -17.35 -3.20 -11.47
C THR A 72 -17.96 -3.06 -10.06
N ALA A 73 -17.88 -1.87 -9.46
CA ALA A 73 -18.31 -1.61 -8.08
C ALA A 73 -19.77 -2.03 -7.81
N LYS A 74 -20.67 -1.85 -8.78
CA LYS A 74 -22.08 -2.26 -8.65
C LYS A 74 -22.22 -3.76 -8.39
N GLU A 75 -21.54 -4.59 -9.19
CA GLU A 75 -21.55 -6.05 -9.05
C GLU A 75 -20.90 -6.47 -7.72
N VAL A 76 -19.75 -5.87 -7.37
CA VAL A 76 -19.07 -6.16 -6.10
C VAL A 76 -19.99 -5.87 -4.90
N VAL A 77 -20.58 -4.68 -4.84
CA VAL A 77 -21.43 -4.27 -3.71
C VAL A 77 -22.73 -5.06 -3.64
N SER A 78 -23.26 -5.54 -4.77
CA SER A 78 -24.47 -6.36 -4.80
C SER A 78 -24.34 -7.64 -3.95
N GLN A 79 -23.13 -8.19 -3.85
CA GLN A 79 -22.81 -9.42 -3.12
C GLN A 79 -22.58 -9.19 -1.62
N LEU A 80 -22.46 -7.93 -1.17
CA LEU A 80 -22.17 -7.59 0.21
C LEU A 80 -23.45 -7.28 1.00
N PRO A 81 -23.50 -7.57 2.31
CA PRO A 81 -24.65 -7.24 3.15
C PRO A 81 -24.77 -5.72 3.38
N SER A 82 -25.96 -5.25 3.76
CA SER A 82 -26.10 -3.92 4.35
C SER A 82 -25.40 -3.86 5.71
N GLY A 83 -24.80 -2.72 6.04
CA GLY A 83 -23.97 -2.55 7.24
C GLY A 83 -22.53 -3.04 7.08
N ALA A 84 -22.07 -3.27 5.85
CA ALA A 84 -20.71 -3.76 5.57
C ALA A 84 -19.61 -2.74 5.94
N PHE A 85 -18.39 -3.24 6.13
CA PHE A 85 -17.20 -2.43 6.40
C PHE A 85 -16.29 -2.41 5.18
N ILE A 86 -15.94 -1.23 4.69
CA ILE A 86 -14.94 -1.06 3.63
C ILE A 86 -13.61 -0.75 4.32
N ILE A 87 -12.70 -1.72 4.36
CA ILE A 87 -11.40 -1.61 5.04
C ILE A 87 -10.34 -1.33 3.98
N ASP A 88 -9.83 -0.11 3.93
CA ASP A 88 -8.95 0.37 2.87
C ASP A 88 -7.50 0.42 3.36
N MET A 89 -6.70 -0.57 2.93
CA MET A 89 -5.35 -0.78 3.42
C MET A 89 -4.35 0.01 2.57
N GLY A 90 -3.73 1.02 3.18
CA GLY A 90 -2.86 1.97 2.47
C GLY A 90 -3.68 3.04 1.77
N ALA A 91 -4.66 3.59 2.49
CA ALA A 91 -5.63 4.54 1.93
C ALA A 91 -4.97 5.85 1.45
N ALA A 92 -3.88 6.28 2.10
CA ALA A 92 -3.29 7.61 1.95
C ALA A 92 -4.40 8.69 1.93
N ASP A 93 -4.42 9.54 0.91
CA ASP A 93 -5.50 10.49 0.62
C ASP A 93 -6.34 10.06 -0.62
N SER A 94 -6.38 8.77 -0.93
CA SER A 94 -6.99 8.26 -2.15
C SER A 94 -8.52 8.12 -2.05
N PHE A 95 -9.23 8.56 -3.10
CA PHE A 95 -10.68 8.40 -3.22
C PHE A 95 -11.10 7.17 -4.04
N LYS A 96 -10.20 6.19 -4.24
CA LYS A 96 -10.54 4.96 -4.97
C LYS A 96 -11.63 4.12 -4.30
N PHE A 97 -11.84 4.25 -2.99
CA PHE A 97 -12.95 3.62 -2.28
C PHE A 97 -14.34 4.21 -2.64
N ALA A 98 -14.38 5.46 -3.11
CA ALA A 98 -15.60 6.25 -3.21
C ALA A 98 -16.68 5.65 -4.14
N PRO A 99 -16.34 5.01 -5.28
CA PRO A 99 -17.35 4.33 -6.09
C PRO A 99 -18.07 3.19 -5.33
N TYR A 100 -17.37 2.44 -4.49
CA TYR A 100 -18.01 1.40 -3.66
C TYR A 100 -19.02 2.01 -2.68
N VAL A 101 -18.65 3.10 -2.00
CA VAL A 101 -19.57 3.82 -1.11
C VAL A 101 -20.81 4.31 -1.86
N ARG A 102 -20.64 4.89 -3.05
CA ARG A 102 -21.76 5.34 -3.88
C ARG A 102 -22.68 4.19 -4.27
N GLU A 103 -22.12 3.02 -4.55
CA GLU A 103 -22.89 1.81 -4.86
C GLU A 103 -23.60 1.22 -3.64
N PHE A 104 -23.04 1.33 -2.43
CA PHE A 104 -23.77 0.99 -1.21
C PHE A 104 -25.03 1.87 -1.08
N ILE A 105 -24.84 3.19 -1.22
CA ILE A 105 -25.93 4.17 -1.13
C ILE A 105 -26.99 3.94 -2.23
N SER A 106 -26.57 3.76 -3.48
CA SER A 106 -27.48 3.56 -4.62
C SER A 106 -28.34 2.30 -4.49
N GLN A 107 -27.80 1.27 -3.82
CA GLN A 107 -28.48 0.00 -3.57
C GLN A 107 -29.28 0.00 -2.25
N GLY A 108 -29.39 1.14 -1.57
CA GLY A 108 -30.11 1.26 -0.29
C GLY A 108 -29.43 0.52 0.87
N LYS A 109 -28.13 0.25 0.77
CA LYS A 109 -27.32 -0.43 1.77
C LYS A 109 -26.49 0.60 2.57
N THR A 110 -26.31 0.35 3.86
CA THR A 110 -25.38 1.15 4.68
C THR A 110 -23.98 0.55 4.65
N CYS A 111 -22.96 1.37 4.89
CA CYS A 111 -21.59 0.91 5.09
C CYS A 111 -20.82 1.82 6.07
N THR A 112 -19.72 1.30 6.61
CA THR A 112 -18.71 2.06 7.35
C THR A 112 -17.40 2.02 6.58
N TYR A 113 -16.77 3.17 6.37
CA TYR A 113 -15.44 3.26 5.76
C TYR A 113 -14.36 3.26 6.84
N VAL A 114 -13.33 2.43 6.66
CA VAL A 114 -12.27 2.19 7.62
C VAL A 114 -10.91 2.30 6.92
N PRO A 115 -10.36 3.51 6.72
CA PRO A 115 -9.04 3.68 6.14
C PRO A 115 -7.96 3.26 7.14
N LEU A 116 -6.97 2.49 6.68
CA LEU A 116 -5.78 2.10 7.43
C LEU A 116 -4.54 2.68 6.75
N ASP A 117 -3.69 3.35 7.53
CA ASP A 117 -2.44 3.92 7.01
C ASP A 117 -1.37 4.14 8.11
N LEU A 118 -0.14 4.39 7.67
CA LEU A 118 1.04 4.63 8.51
C LEU A 118 1.09 6.06 9.08
N SER A 119 0.38 7.01 8.46
CA SER A 119 0.42 8.44 8.83
C SER A 119 -0.87 8.91 9.49
N ASP A 120 -0.83 9.19 10.80
CA ASP A 120 -1.95 9.78 11.56
C ASP A 120 -2.43 11.11 10.96
N THR A 121 -1.50 11.97 10.55
CA THR A 121 -1.83 13.27 9.95
C THR A 121 -2.54 13.11 8.60
N SER A 122 -2.07 12.18 7.76
CA SER A 122 -2.76 11.89 6.49
C SER A 122 -4.13 11.27 6.74
N LEU A 123 -4.25 10.32 7.67
CA LEU A 123 -5.54 9.71 8.03
C LEU A 123 -6.55 10.74 8.52
N THR A 124 -6.16 11.63 9.43
CA THR A 124 -7.04 12.68 9.95
C THR A 124 -7.53 13.59 8.81
N ARG A 125 -6.62 14.05 7.94
CA ARG A 125 -6.96 14.86 6.78
C ARG A 125 -7.86 14.10 5.79
N HIS A 126 -7.57 12.83 5.53
CA HIS A 126 -8.35 11.99 4.63
C HIS A 126 -9.77 11.82 5.16
N ILE A 127 -9.94 11.48 6.44
CA ILE A 127 -11.24 11.38 7.10
C ILE A 127 -12.04 12.67 6.94
N ASP A 128 -11.44 13.83 7.20
CA ASP A 128 -12.11 15.12 7.03
C ASP A 128 -12.57 15.34 5.58
N ASN A 129 -11.76 14.96 4.59
CA ASN A 129 -12.13 15.03 3.19
C ASN A 129 -13.25 14.04 2.83
N VAL A 130 -13.21 12.81 3.35
CA VAL A 130 -14.28 11.82 3.21
C VAL A 130 -15.59 12.38 3.74
N LYS A 131 -15.59 13.00 4.93
CA LYS A 131 -16.80 13.55 5.55
C LYS A 131 -17.38 14.76 4.81
N LYS A 132 -16.59 15.48 3.99
CA LYS A 132 -17.11 16.52 3.09
C LYS A 132 -17.90 15.92 1.92
N VAL A 133 -17.50 14.74 1.43
CA VAL A 133 -18.12 14.08 0.26
C VAL A 133 -19.24 13.12 0.69
N PHE A 134 -19.07 12.45 1.82
CA PHE A 134 -19.98 11.46 2.37
C PHE A 134 -20.28 11.79 3.85
N PRO A 135 -21.10 12.82 4.12
CA PRO A 135 -21.37 13.27 5.49
C PRO A 135 -22.06 12.20 6.34
N ASP A 136 -22.85 11.32 5.73
CA ASP A 136 -23.71 10.37 6.44
C ASP A 136 -23.04 9.00 6.70
N ILE A 137 -21.95 8.67 6.01
CA ILE A 137 -21.25 7.40 6.28
C ILE A 137 -20.39 7.54 7.52
N LYS A 138 -20.35 6.49 8.35
CA LYS A 138 -19.39 6.41 9.43
C LYS A 138 -17.99 6.18 8.86
N CYS A 139 -17.01 6.95 9.31
CA CYS A 139 -15.62 6.88 8.88
C CYS A 139 -14.70 6.76 10.09
N VAL A 140 -13.85 5.73 10.17
CA VAL A 140 -12.99 5.47 11.32
C VAL A 140 -11.59 5.07 10.86
N GLY A 141 -10.58 5.86 11.19
CA GLY A 141 -9.19 5.58 10.82
C GLY A 141 -8.54 4.53 11.70
N LEU A 142 -7.69 3.70 11.10
CA LEU A 142 -6.76 2.80 11.80
C LEU A 142 -5.33 3.27 11.52
N TRP A 143 -4.64 3.76 12.54
CA TRP A 143 -3.25 4.19 12.42
C TRP A 143 -2.31 3.05 12.79
N GLY A 144 -1.64 2.50 11.78
CA GLY A 144 -0.75 1.34 11.92
C GLY A 144 -0.29 0.72 10.60
N SER A 145 0.56 -0.30 10.70
CA SER A 145 0.99 -1.11 9.56
C SER A 145 -0.03 -2.18 9.17
N PHE A 146 0.18 -2.84 8.03
CA PHE A 146 -0.66 -3.98 7.63
C PHE A 146 -0.59 -5.13 8.64
N GLU A 147 0.59 -5.45 9.17
CA GLU A 147 0.75 -6.49 10.20
C GLU A 147 -0.04 -6.17 11.48
N GLN A 148 -0.11 -4.89 11.87
CA GLN A 148 -0.96 -4.44 12.97
C GLN A 148 -2.44 -4.51 12.61
N GLY A 149 -2.79 -4.20 11.36
CA GLY A 149 -4.11 -4.40 10.78
C GLY A 149 -4.58 -5.85 10.89
N ASP A 150 -3.75 -6.81 10.50
CA ASP A 150 -4.07 -8.25 10.54
C ASP A 150 -4.43 -8.72 11.95
N ARG A 151 -3.70 -8.22 12.96
CA ARG A 151 -4.00 -8.48 14.38
C ARG A 151 -5.30 -7.81 14.83
N TYR A 152 -5.68 -6.71 14.21
CA TYR A 152 -6.85 -5.91 14.57
C TYR A 152 -8.14 -6.33 13.87
N PHE A 153 -8.10 -6.82 12.62
CA PHE A 153 -9.28 -7.05 11.78
C PHE A 153 -10.31 -8.01 12.38
N SER A 154 -9.89 -8.95 13.24
CA SER A 154 -10.80 -9.86 13.96
C SER A 154 -11.76 -9.14 14.92
N ARG A 155 -11.46 -7.89 15.29
CA ARG A 155 -12.33 -7.04 16.10
C ARG A 155 -13.44 -6.42 15.27
N ILE A 156 -13.25 -6.25 13.96
CA ILE A 156 -14.26 -5.67 13.06
C ILE A 156 -15.26 -6.77 12.66
N PRO A 157 -16.59 -6.54 12.75
CA PRO A 157 -17.58 -7.53 12.39
C PRO A 157 -17.46 -8.00 10.94
N GLN A 158 -17.97 -9.20 10.65
CA GLN A 158 -18.01 -9.78 9.30
C GLN A 158 -18.88 -8.96 8.33
N GLY A 159 -18.74 -9.20 7.04
CA GLY A 159 -19.29 -8.35 5.98
C GLY A 159 -18.29 -7.26 5.59
N ARG A 160 -17.03 -7.65 5.41
CA ARG A 160 -15.89 -6.78 5.17
C ARG A 160 -15.49 -6.82 3.70
N LEU A 161 -15.38 -5.65 3.09
CA LEU A 161 -14.73 -5.44 1.82
C LEU A 161 -13.34 -4.86 2.10
N PHE A 162 -12.32 -5.71 2.09
CA PHE A 162 -10.94 -5.28 2.16
C PHE A 162 -10.52 -4.72 0.80
N LEU A 163 -9.80 -3.61 0.80
CA LEU A 163 -9.22 -3.00 -0.39
C LEU A 163 -7.70 -2.98 -0.22
N SER A 164 -6.99 -3.58 -1.16
CA SER A 164 -5.54 -3.46 -1.33
C SER A 164 -5.27 -2.94 -2.73
N LEU A 165 -5.42 -1.63 -2.91
CA LEU A 165 -5.43 -0.97 -4.20
C LEU A 165 -4.05 -0.42 -4.57
N GLY A 166 -3.80 -0.18 -5.85
CA GLY A 166 -2.56 0.46 -6.29
C GLY A 166 -1.34 -0.44 -6.23
N SER A 167 -1.49 -1.74 -6.51
CA SER A 167 -0.38 -2.68 -6.64
C SER A 167 0.40 -2.89 -5.34
N ILE A 168 -0.32 -3.07 -4.23
CA ILE A 168 0.26 -3.28 -2.89
C ILE A 168 0.34 -4.77 -2.52
N PHE A 169 -0.74 -5.53 -2.74
CA PHE A 169 -0.90 -6.87 -2.15
C PHE A 169 0.17 -7.87 -2.59
N TYR A 170 0.49 -7.87 -3.89
CA TYR A 170 1.47 -8.76 -4.50
C TYR A 170 2.82 -8.06 -4.77
N ASN A 171 3.09 -6.97 -4.06
CA ASN A 171 4.30 -6.16 -4.22
C ASN A 171 5.46 -6.63 -3.33
N ALA A 172 5.78 -7.91 -3.44
CA ALA A 172 6.81 -8.58 -2.66
C ALA A 172 7.38 -9.76 -3.46
N PRO A 173 8.48 -10.41 -3.01
CA PRO A 173 8.91 -11.71 -3.50
C PRO A 173 7.84 -12.81 -3.36
N ASP A 174 7.97 -13.91 -4.11
CA ASP A 174 6.93 -14.94 -4.25
C ASP A 174 6.50 -15.55 -2.91
N GLU A 175 7.47 -15.90 -2.07
CA GLU A 175 7.21 -16.50 -0.75
C GLU A 175 6.40 -15.54 0.14
N MET A 176 6.69 -14.24 0.09
CA MET A 176 5.94 -13.24 0.84
C MET A 176 4.52 -13.04 0.29
N CYS A 177 4.32 -13.19 -1.02
CA CYS A 177 2.97 -13.17 -1.62
C CYS A 177 2.16 -14.39 -1.17
N VAL A 178 2.79 -15.56 -1.09
CA VAL A 178 2.18 -16.80 -0.54
C VAL A 178 1.77 -16.59 0.92
N ASP A 179 2.68 -16.08 1.75
CA ASP A 179 2.40 -15.79 3.16
C ASP A 179 1.24 -14.79 3.30
N ARG A 180 1.21 -13.74 2.47
CA ARG A 180 0.13 -12.76 2.46
C ARG A 180 -1.23 -13.37 2.09
N CYS A 181 -1.27 -14.27 1.11
CA CYS A 181 -2.48 -15.02 0.77
C CYS A 181 -2.92 -15.92 1.94
N ALA A 182 -1.99 -16.64 2.58
CA ALA A 182 -2.29 -17.50 3.72
C ALA A 182 -2.78 -16.70 4.95
N GLU A 183 -2.26 -15.50 5.18
CA GLU A 183 -2.79 -14.53 6.14
C GLU A 183 -4.22 -14.13 5.81
N PHE A 184 -4.46 -13.68 4.58
CA PHE A 184 -5.79 -13.21 4.18
C PHE A 184 -6.85 -14.31 4.14
N ARG A 185 -6.49 -15.55 3.85
CA ARG A 185 -7.40 -16.70 4.00
C ARG A 185 -7.95 -16.83 5.42
N ARG A 186 -7.16 -16.48 6.44
CA ARG A 186 -7.63 -16.49 7.84
C ARG A 186 -8.56 -15.32 8.17
N HIS A 187 -8.50 -14.25 7.37
CA HIS A 187 -9.36 -13.08 7.54
C HIS A 187 -10.68 -13.22 6.80
N LEU A 188 -10.71 -13.80 5.60
CA LEU A 188 -11.91 -13.84 4.76
C LEU A 188 -12.87 -14.95 5.18
N VAL A 189 -14.05 -14.58 5.69
CA VAL A 189 -15.11 -15.52 6.07
C VAL A 189 -16.47 -15.10 5.50
N GLY A 190 -17.27 -16.08 5.06
CA GLY A 190 -18.62 -15.84 4.56
C GLY A 190 -18.69 -14.83 3.41
N SER A 191 -19.30 -13.67 3.66
CA SER A 191 -19.48 -12.61 2.67
C SER A 191 -18.28 -11.67 2.53
N ASP A 192 -17.21 -11.87 3.31
CA ASP A 192 -16.02 -11.03 3.19
C ASP A 192 -15.37 -11.18 1.82
N ARG A 193 -14.88 -10.06 1.28
CA ARG A 193 -14.19 -9.99 -0.01
C ARG A 193 -12.93 -9.14 0.13
N LEU A 194 -11.91 -9.47 -0.64
CA LEU A 194 -10.73 -8.66 -0.83
C LEU A 194 -10.69 -8.20 -2.30
N ILE A 195 -10.53 -6.90 -2.51
CA ILE A 195 -10.24 -6.32 -3.81
C ILE A 195 -8.74 -6.03 -3.88
N VAL A 196 -8.09 -6.57 -4.91
CA VAL A 196 -6.67 -6.31 -5.19
C VAL A 196 -6.54 -5.63 -6.53
N GLY A 197 -5.89 -4.47 -6.57
CA GLY A 197 -5.35 -3.93 -7.81
C GLY A 197 -3.89 -4.30 -7.97
N GLN A 198 -3.48 -4.70 -9.18
CA GLN A 198 -2.10 -5.05 -9.47
C GLN A 198 -1.71 -4.59 -10.87
N ASP A 199 -0.55 -3.94 -10.95
CA ASP A 199 0.03 -3.51 -12.22
C ASP A 199 1.00 -4.56 -12.75
N ALA A 200 0.90 -4.83 -14.05
CA ALA A 200 1.61 -5.89 -14.75
C ALA A 200 1.87 -5.47 -16.21
N PRO A 201 2.77 -4.49 -16.44
CA PRO A 201 3.05 -3.99 -17.78
C PRO A 201 3.65 -5.10 -18.66
N SER A 202 3.15 -5.22 -19.88
CA SER A 202 3.78 -5.99 -20.95
C SER A 202 5.14 -5.40 -21.35
N ALA A 203 5.91 -6.13 -22.15
CA ALA A 203 7.19 -5.64 -22.68
C ALA A 203 7.06 -4.30 -23.43
N THR A 204 5.94 -4.07 -24.12
CA THR A 204 5.67 -2.80 -24.82
C THR A 204 5.23 -1.67 -23.89
N GLU A 205 4.68 -1.99 -22.71
CA GLU A 205 4.25 -1.01 -21.71
C GLU A 205 5.37 -0.68 -20.71
N ALA A 206 6.40 -1.53 -20.61
CA ALA A 206 7.47 -1.45 -19.60
C ALA A 206 8.17 -0.08 -19.56
N HIS A 207 8.43 0.52 -20.74
CA HIS A 207 9.05 1.85 -20.80
C HIS A 207 8.14 2.92 -20.21
N GLY A 208 6.85 2.94 -20.56
CA GLY A 208 5.88 3.90 -19.98
C GLY A 208 5.71 3.69 -18.48
N ALA A 209 5.67 2.43 -18.03
CA ALA A 209 5.63 2.08 -16.63
C ALA A 209 6.87 2.57 -15.88
N GLN A 210 8.09 2.38 -16.40
CA GLN A 210 9.32 2.88 -15.80
C GLN A 210 9.36 4.41 -15.75
N SER A 211 8.96 5.08 -16.84
CA SER A 211 8.91 6.54 -16.93
C SER A 211 7.95 7.16 -15.92
N SER A 212 6.93 6.43 -15.45
CA SER A 212 6.04 6.89 -14.39
C SER A 212 6.72 7.08 -13.03
N TYR A 213 7.92 6.52 -12.84
CA TYR A 213 8.75 6.69 -11.65
C TYR A 213 9.80 7.82 -11.81
N GLN A 214 9.79 8.54 -12.93
CA GLN A 214 10.78 9.56 -13.30
C GLN A 214 10.11 10.95 -13.37
N THR A 215 9.54 11.38 -12.24
CA THR A 215 8.87 12.69 -12.12
C THR A 215 9.48 13.52 -10.99
N GLU A 216 9.27 14.83 -11.01
CA GLU A 216 9.73 15.73 -9.93
C GLU A 216 9.13 15.35 -8.57
N GLU A 217 7.89 14.83 -8.55
CA GLU A 217 7.26 14.33 -7.32
C GLU A 217 7.96 13.08 -6.78
N TYR A 218 8.35 12.15 -7.66
CA TYR A 218 9.17 11.00 -7.28
C TYR A 218 10.53 11.42 -6.77
N ASP A 219 11.17 12.41 -7.40
CA ASP A 219 12.44 12.94 -6.93
C ASP A 219 12.33 13.54 -5.52
N ALA A 220 11.31 14.37 -5.30
CA ALA A 220 11.04 14.95 -3.99
C ALA A 220 10.72 13.90 -2.92
N PHE A 221 9.96 12.85 -3.28
CA PHE A 221 9.65 11.73 -2.39
C PHE A 221 10.88 10.91 -2.05
N PHE A 222 11.71 10.58 -3.05
CA PHE A 222 12.88 9.73 -2.85
C PHE A 222 13.98 10.45 -2.05
N VAL A 223 14.15 11.76 -2.24
CA VAL A 223 15.03 12.58 -1.37
C VAL A 223 14.56 12.52 0.09
N ARG A 224 13.26 12.62 0.36
CA ARG A 224 12.72 12.50 1.73
C ARG A 224 12.96 11.13 2.34
N TYR A 225 12.88 10.07 1.53
CA TYR A 225 13.20 8.72 1.96
C TYR A 225 14.67 8.59 2.37
N LEU A 226 15.60 9.10 1.54
CA LEU A 226 17.03 9.10 1.85
C LEU A 226 17.35 9.95 3.09
N GLU A 227 16.75 11.13 3.24
CA GLU A 227 16.88 11.96 4.44
C GLU A 227 16.43 11.20 5.70
N GLY A 228 15.30 10.49 5.64
CA GLY A 228 14.81 9.67 6.75
C GLY A 228 15.75 8.52 7.12
N ILE A 229 16.34 7.85 6.11
CA ILE A 229 17.37 6.83 6.34
C ILE A 229 18.61 7.44 7.01
N GLN A 230 19.08 8.58 6.52
CA GLN A 230 20.24 9.27 7.09
C GLN A 230 20.01 9.69 8.54
N GLU A 231 18.82 10.22 8.86
CA GLU A 231 18.43 10.60 10.22
C GLU A 231 18.52 9.42 11.20
N HIS A 232 17.96 8.28 10.82
CA HIS A 232 17.98 7.05 11.63
C HIS A 232 19.36 6.41 11.73
N ALA A 233 20.16 6.50 10.67
CA ALA A 233 21.54 6.00 10.65
C ALA A 233 22.55 6.95 11.31
N GLY A 234 22.17 8.21 11.53
CA GLY A 234 23.07 9.27 11.98
C GLY A 234 24.09 9.69 10.92
N ILE A 235 23.78 9.52 9.64
CA ILE A 235 24.61 10.00 8.54
C ILE A 235 24.47 11.52 8.46
N VAL A 236 25.58 12.25 8.60
CA VAL A 236 25.62 13.72 8.50
C VAL A 236 26.06 14.12 7.10
N ALA A 237 25.10 14.20 6.17
CA ALA A 237 25.32 14.68 4.81
C ALA A 237 24.04 15.23 4.19
N ASP A 238 24.17 16.18 3.26
CA ASP A 238 23.05 16.56 2.39
C ASP A 238 22.72 15.40 1.44
N ALA A 239 21.46 14.94 1.45
CA ALA A 239 21.05 13.74 0.72
C ALA A 239 21.27 13.87 -0.80
N LYS A 240 21.02 15.05 -1.37
CA LYS A 240 21.16 15.29 -2.82
C LYS A 240 22.60 15.24 -3.30
N SER A 241 23.55 15.62 -2.45
CA SER A 241 24.99 15.53 -2.74
C SER A 241 25.63 14.22 -2.27
N ALA A 242 24.94 13.45 -1.43
CA ALA A 242 25.43 12.18 -0.86
C ALA A 242 25.03 10.96 -1.68
N TRP A 243 23.91 11.06 -2.40
CA TRP A 243 23.33 9.94 -3.12
C TRP A 243 22.96 10.38 -4.53
N SER A 244 23.18 9.49 -5.50
CA SER A 244 22.45 9.50 -6.75
C SER A 244 21.52 8.30 -6.80
N TYR A 245 20.46 8.39 -7.59
CA TYR A 245 19.60 7.25 -7.88
C TYR A 245 19.13 7.27 -9.32
N GLU A 246 18.88 6.09 -9.87
CA GLU A 246 18.37 5.90 -11.22
C GLU A 246 17.22 4.89 -11.21
N SER A 247 16.12 5.25 -11.89
CA SER A 247 14.97 4.38 -12.10
C SER A 247 15.36 3.24 -13.03
N ASN A 248 15.14 1.99 -12.60
CA ASN A 248 15.43 0.80 -13.37
C ASN A 248 14.17 -0.09 -13.43
N MET A 249 14.02 -0.80 -14.54
CA MET A 249 12.97 -1.79 -14.74
C MET A 249 13.61 -3.06 -15.28
N ASP A 250 13.42 -4.18 -14.59
CA ASP A 250 13.67 -5.50 -15.15
C ASP A 250 12.33 -6.17 -15.53
N LYS A 251 12.35 -7.48 -15.84
CA LYS A 251 11.14 -8.18 -16.30
C LYS A 251 10.05 -8.27 -15.24
N SER A 252 10.40 -8.30 -13.95
CA SER A 252 9.48 -8.59 -12.85
C SER A 252 9.34 -7.44 -11.87
N MET A 253 10.14 -6.38 -12.00
CA MET A 253 10.25 -5.37 -10.96
C MET A 253 10.78 -4.03 -11.49
N HIS A 254 10.15 -2.95 -11.04
CA HIS A 254 10.76 -1.64 -11.01
C HIS A 254 11.54 -1.44 -9.69
N PHE A 255 12.70 -0.80 -9.74
CA PHE A 255 13.46 -0.43 -8.55
C PHE A 255 14.33 0.81 -8.81
N PHE A 256 14.77 1.46 -7.75
CA PHE A 256 15.81 2.49 -7.84
C PHE A 256 17.17 1.89 -7.51
N LYS A 257 18.14 2.04 -8.40
CA LYS A 257 19.55 1.80 -8.06
C LYS A 257 20.11 3.07 -7.45
N VAL A 258 20.49 2.99 -6.18
CA VAL A 258 20.97 4.12 -5.38
C VAL A 258 22.46 3.98 -5.16
N THR A 259 23.24 5.01 -5.45
CA THR A 259 24.71 5.00 -5.36
C THR A 259 25.18 6.04 -4.35
N ALA A 260 26.04 5.62 -3.42
CA ALA A 260 26.75 6.54 -2.53
C ALA A 260 27.77 7.34 -3.32
N LEU A 261 27.72 8.67 -3.25
CA LEU A 261 28.64 9.57 -3.96
C LEU A 261 29.87 9.96 -3.14
N LYS A 262 29.87 9.66 -1.84
CA LYS A 262 30.95 9.93 -0.90
C LYS A 262 31.01 8.85 0.17
N ASP A 263 32.15 8.74 0.83
CA ASP A 263 32.27 7.89 2.02
C ASP A 263 31.40 8.46 3.15
N MET A 264 30.61 7.60 3.79
CA MET A 264 29.69 7.96 4.87
C MET A 264 29.83 6.98 6.03
N VAL A 265 29.48 7.46 7.22
CA VAL A 265 29.49 6.66 8.46
C VAL A 265 28.10 6.70 9.08
N CYS A 266 27.56 5.53 9.35
CA CYS A 266 26.31 5.35 10.07
C CYS A 266 26.60 5.29 11.57
N VAL A 267 26.76 6.44 12.22
CA VAL A 267 27.19 6.53 13.63
C VAL A 267 26.21 5.88 14.61
N LYS A 268 24.93 5.74 14.25
CA LYS A 268 23.93 5.03 15.07
C LYS A 268 23.94 3.52 14.85
N PHE A 269 24.70 3.03 13.87
CA PHE A 269 24.79 1.61 13.50
C PHE A 269 26.22 1.08 13.63
N ASN A 270 26.81 1.23 14.81
CA ASN A 270 28.17 0.76 15.12
C ASN A 270 29.24 1.27 14.14
N ASP A 271 29.13 2.55 13.76
CA ASP A 271 30.02 3.20 12.79
C ASP A 271 30.16 2.43 11.46
N PHE A 272 29.09 1.77 11.01
CA PHE A 272 29.06 1.09 9.72
C PHE A 272 29.46 2.07 8.61
N LYS A 273 30.40 1.67 7.77
CA LYS A 273 30.96 2.51 6.69
C LYS A 273 30.28 2.18 5.37
N ILE A 274 29.85 3.22 4.67
CA ILE A 274 29.38 3.15 3.30
C ILE A 274 30.44 3.80 2.43
N SER A 275 31.02 3.05 1.50
CA SER A 275 32.05 3.58 0.60
C SER A 275 31.44 4.32 -0.59
N ALA A 276 32.12 5.36 -1.06
CA ALA A 276 31.80 5.99 -2.33
C ALA A 276 31.77 4.94 -3.45
N GLY A 277 30.76 5.01 -4.31
CA GLY A 277 30.50 4.04 -5.38
C GLY A 277 29.72 2.79 -4.95
N GLN A 278 29.45 2.58 -3.65
CA GLN A 278 28.59 1.49 -3.21
C GLN A 278 27.16 1.69 -3.72
N THR A 279 26.55 0.61 -4.21
CA THR A 279 25.20 0.64 -4.79
C THR A 279 24.22 -0.24 -4.04
N TYR A 280 22.96 0.19 -4.01
CA TYR A 280 21.83 -0.54 -3.41
C TYR A 280 20.67 -0.60 -4.40
N LYS A 281 19.93 -1.71 -4.39
CA LYS A 281 18.59 -1.77 -5.01
C LYS A 281 17.58 -1.38 -3.94
N MET A 282 16.83 -0.31 -4.18
CA MET A 282 15.89 0.25 -3.20
C MET A 282 14.50 0.42 -3.79
N PHE A 283 13.52 0.42 -2.89
CA PHE A 283 12.10 0.66 -3.21
C PHE A 283 11.56 -0.24 -4.34
N PRO A 284 11.65 -1.57 -4.18
CA PRO A 284 11.18 -2.50 -5.20
C PRO A 284 9.66 -2.41 -5.38
N SER A 285 9.23 -2.38 -6.64
CA SER A 285 7.84 -2.46 -7.07
C SER A 285 7.67 -3.66 -8.01
N TRP A 286 7.28 -4.81 -7.44
CA TRP A 286 7.06 -6.06 -8.16
C TRP A 286 5.86 -5.96 -9.11
N LYS A 287 6.04 -6.50 -10.31
CA LYS A 287 5.09 -6.56 -11.42
C LYS A 287 4.79 -8.02 -11.68
N ARG A 288 3.53 -8.42 -11.51
CA ARG A 288 3.11 -9.82 -11.58
C ARG A 288 1.94 -10.00 -12.51
N GLY A 289 2.03 -11.02 -13.36
CA GLY A 289 1.03 -11.31 -14.37
C GLY A 289 -0.26 -11.86 -13.77
N GLU A 290 -1.31 -11.89 -14.58
CA GLU A 290 -2.61 -12.43 -14.15
C GLU A 290 -2.56 -13.93 -13.82
N GLU A 291 -1.91 -14.73 -14.67
CA GLU A 291 -1.77 -16.17 -14.47
C GLU A 291 -1.08 -16.47 -13.12
N GLU A 292 0.06 -15.83 -12.88
CA GLU A 292 0.83 -15.94 -11.63
C GLU A 292 0.02 -15.56 -10.38
N ILE A 293 -0.75 -14.47 -10.44
CA ILE A 293 -1.61 -14.05 -9.33
C ILE A 293 -2.70 -15.08 -9.06
N HIS A 294 -3.35 -15.60 -10.12
CA HIS A 294 -4.36 -16.65 -9.98
C HIS A 294 -3.76 -17.91 -9.37
N GLU A 295 -2.60 -18.36 -9.86
CA GLU A 295 -1.91 -19.53 -9.36
C GLU A 295 -1.57 -19.43 -7.87
N ILE A 296 -0.92 -18.34 -7.44
CA ILE A 296 -0.56 -18.11 -6.03
C ILE A 296 -1.83 -18.07 -5.16
N THR A 297 -2.87 -17.35 -5.60
CA THR A 297 -4.11 -17.20 -4.81
C THR A 297 -4.85 -18.53 -4.65
N ILE A 298 -5.03 -19.27 -5.74
CA ILE A 298 -5.78 -20.53 -5.75
C ILE A 298 -5.05 -21.60 -4.91
N LYS A 299 -3.72 -21.67 -5.05
CA LYS A 299 -2.88 -22.61 -4.30
C LYS A 299 -3.03 -22.42 -2.79
N GLU A 300 -3.20 -21.18 -2.34
CA GLU A 300 -3.41 -20.86 -0.92
C GLU A 300 -4.85 -21.04 -0.42
N GLY A 301 -5.73 -21.65 -1.23
CA GLY A 301 -7.08 -22.00 -0.82
C GLY A 301 -8.06 -20.83 -0.84
N LEU A 302 -7.80 -19.83 -1.69
CA LEU A 302 -8.68 -18.68 -1.92
C LEU A 302 -9.36 -18.79 -3.29
N ALA A 303 -10.60 -18.30 -3.39
CA ALA A 303 -11.27 -18.11 -4.66
C ALA A 303 -10.87 -16.75 -5.23
N ILE A 304 -10.62 -16.67 -6.55
CA ILE A 304 -10.23 -15.45 -7.24
C ILE A 304 -10.94 -15.32 -8.58
N LYS A 305 -11.34 -14.09 -8.92
CA LYS A 305 -11.88 -13.71 -10.23
C LYS A 305 -11.26 -12.39 -10.67
N THR A 306 -10.83 -12.30 -11.93
CA THR A 306 -10.46 -11.02 -12.55
C THR A 306 -11.72 -10.18 -12.77
N LEU A 307 -11.77 -8.98 -12.20
CA LEU A 307 -12.84 -8.02 -12.40
C LEU A 307 -12.67 -7.22 -13.70
N GLY A 308 -11.43 -6.88 -14.04
CA GLY A 308 -11.12 -6.19 -15.29
C GLY A 308 -9.64 -5.89 -15.49
N LYS A 309 -9.31 -5.48 -16.71
CA LYS A 309 -8.00 -4.95 -17.11
C LYS A 309 -8.21 -3.55 -17.71
N ALA A 310 -7.30 -2.63 -17.38
CA ALA A 310 -7.24 -1.33 -18.00
C ALA A 310 -6.91 -1.44 -19.50
N LYS A 311 -7.47 -0.51 -20.28
CA LYS A 311 -7.35 -0.53 -21.74
C LYS A 311 -5.91 -0.33 -22.22
N ASN A 312 -5.17 0.57 -21.57
CA ASN A 312 -3.89 1.10 -22.06
C ASN A 312 -2.71 0.81 -21.12
N SER A 313 -2.90 -0.06 -20.13
CA SER A 313 -1.84 -0.43 -19.20
C SER A 313 -1.98 -1.88 -18.73
N GLY A 314 -0.98 -2.29 -17.94
CA GLY A 314 -0.95 -3.57 -17.26
C GLY A 314 -1.91 -3.67 -16.07
N MET A 315 -2.58 -2.57 -15.67
CA MET A 315 -3.38 -2.51 -14.46
C MET A 315 -4.59 -3.46 -14.54
N ARG A 316 -4.75 -4.28 -13.52
CA ARG A 316 -5.88 -5.22 -13.36
C ARG A 316 -6.46 -5.09 -11.96
N GLN A 317 -7.72 -5.52 -11.84
CA GLN A 317 -8.36 -5.69 -10.54
C GLN A 317 -8.91 -7.10 -10.40
N TYR A 318 -8.77 -7.64 -9.19
CA TYR A 318 -9.23 -8.96 -8.80
C TYR A 318 -10.18 -8.85 -7.61
N ILE A 319 -11.16 -9.73 -7.56
CA ILE A 319 -11.92 -10.01 -6.35
C ILE A 319 -11.51 -11.38 -5.82
N ILE A 320 -11.20 -11.43 -4.53
CA ILE A 320 -10.76 -12.60 -3.80
C ILE A 320 -11.74 -12.86 -2.66
N GLY A 321 -12.05 -14.13 -2.41
CA GLY A 321 -12.99 -14.55 -1.37
C GLY A 321 -12.65 -15.93 -0.80
N PRO A 322 -13.38 -16.37 0.24
CA PRO A 322 -13.29 -17.75 0.69
C PRO A 322 -13.73 -18.72 -0.43
N GLN A 323 -13.14 -19.91 -0.46
CA GLN A 323 -13.61 -21.04 -1.28
C GLN A 323 -14.92 -21.62 -0.74
#